data_AF-A0A2P6U1C5-F1
#
_entry.id   AF-A0A2P6U1C5-F1
#
_cell.length_a   1.000
_cell.length_b   1.000
_cell.length_c   1.000
_cell.angle_alpha   90.00
_cell.angle_beta   90.00
_cell.angle_gamma   90.00
#
_symmetry.space_group_name_H-M   'P 1'
#
loop_
_entity.id
_entity.type
_entity.pdbx_description
1 polymer ?
#
loop_
_entity_poly.entity_id
_entity_poly.type
_entity_poly.pdbx_seq_one_letter_code
_entity_poly.pdbx_strand_id
1 'polypeptide(L)'
;MTVRDALNSAMDEEMARDDTVFIMGEEVAEYQGAYKITRGLLQKYGPKRVRDTPITEAGFTGIGVGAAFAGLRPIVEFMTFNFSMQAIDQIVNSAAKHHYMSSGQITCPIVFRGANGAAAGVAAQHSQCFAAWYASVPGLKVVAPYDSEDARGLLKAAVRDPDPVVVLENEILYGEAFPISEAALDKDFTVPLGKAKIMRAGSDVTLVGFGKMVGYNLKAAELLEAEGISAEVLNLRSLKPIDRDAIAASVRKTHRVVSVEEGWPQHGVGSEIVAIAVEECFDDLDAPPERVTGAEVPMPYAANLESAALPQVDHIVSTVKRMMNRQERAQHTIEDFVQTYFPLHGLPLEDFFKYWHILVYVEGVIYQADEDNEQAAGSGSSSGGDGGDEEPPTSTAGLEAMEAVLRERGLLTPGVTAELAAGRRYWREERRLCSLMKRHPAVPPQGHGAACGFTLAEALSASGAKSFDYRCLNALLYALRGVQPDAALLEFLRIDELLVDIGDDLLDYEDDITAGGGGSFNILRCYVHLFGRDAPLHLARRIGQLEAERERLLRVLPPAQQAHVRRRQVDAAGEEGEGALRWQMPAVVLDETAFRAQYGDDGS
;
A
#
# COMPACT_ATOMS: atom_id res chain seq x y z
N MET A 1 10.39 -4.09 -31.18
CA MET A 1 9.81 -2.91 -31.88
C MET A 1 9.74 -1.78 -30.86
N THR A 2 9.94 -0.51 -31.23
CA THR A 2 9.69 0.58 -30.26
C THR A 2 8.20 0.89 -30.20
N VAL A 3 7.70 1.43 -29.07
CA VAL A 3 6.29 1.87 -28.98
C VAL A 3 5.98 2.94 -30.04
N ARG A 4 6.91 3.86 -30.31
CA ARG A 4 6.79 4.85 -31.40
C ARG A 4 6.60 4.19 -32.76
N ASP A 5 7.43 3.20 -33.10
CA ASP A 5 7.33 2.51 -34.40
C ASP A 5 6.06 1.65 -34.48
N ALA A 6 5.60 1.10 -33.36
CA ALA A 6 4.35 0.37 -33.27
C ALA A 6 3.14 1.25 -33.60
N LEU A 7 3.05 2.44 -32.99
CA LEU A 7 2.02 3.45 -33.29
C LEU A 7 2.09 3.93 -34.73
N ASN A 8 3.29 4.21 -35.23
CA ASN A 8 3.51 4.60 -36.63
C ASN A 8 2.99 3.53 -37.60
N SER A 9 3.36 2.27 -37.38
CA SER A 9 2.93 1.15 -38.21
C SER A 9 1.42 0.91 -38.17
N ALA A 10 0.80 1.08 -37.00
CA ALA A 10 -0.66 1.01 -36.85
C ALA A 10 -1.36 2.07 -37.71
N MET A 11 -0.94 3.34 -37.63
CA MET A 11 -1.52 4.40 -38.46
C MET A 11 -1.26 4.17 -39.95
N ASP A 12 -0.05 3.77 -40.31
CA ASP A 12 0.31 3.48 -41.69
C ASP A 12 -0.61 2.41 -42.30
N GLU A 13 -0.83 1.31 -41.58
CA GLU A 13 -1.66 0.21 -42.05
C GLU A 13 -3.15 0.58 -42.12
N GLU A 14 -3.68 1.33 -41.15
CA GLU A 14 -5.08 1.76 -41.21
C GLU A 14 -5.32 2.82 -42.30
N MET A 15 -4.35 3.72 -42.53
CA MET A 15 -4.42 4.68 -43.64
C MET A 15 -4.31 4.01 -45.02
N ALA A 16 -3.52 2.94 -45.14
CA ALA A 16 -3.45 2.13 -46.35
C ALA A 16 -4.73 1.32 -46.59
N ARG A 17 -5.40 0.89 -45.51
CA ARG A 17 -6.61 0.07 -45.55
C ARG A 17 -7.85 0.87 -45.93
N ASP A 18 -7.95 2.11 -45.45
CA ASP A 18 -9.16 2.92 -45.57
C ASP A 18 -8.82 4.36 -45.98
N ASP A 19 -9.30 4.74 -47.18
CA ASP A 19 -9.05 6.06 -47.76
C ASP A 19 -9.72 7.22 -47.01
N THR A 20 -10.65 6.91 -46.10
CA THR A 20 -11.33 7.90 -45.25
C THR A 20 -10.53 8.25 -43.98
N VAL A 21 -9.50 7.48 -43.65
CA VAL A 21 -8.67 7.70 -42.44
C VAL A 21 -7.64 8.78 -42.69
N PHE A 22 -7.58 9.84 -41.90
CA PHE A 22 -6.53 10.85 -42.04
C PHE A 22 -6.07 11.34 -40.68
N ILE A 23 -4.84 11.85 -40.60
CA ILE A 23 -4.30 12.43 -39.37
C ILE A 23 -4.21 13.95 -39.47
N MET A 24 -4.57 14.62 -38.39
CA MET A 24 -4.43 16.06 -38.24
C MET A 24 -4.01 16.44 -36.81
N GLY A 25 -3.18 17.47 -36.72
CA GLY A 25 -2.69 18.01 -35.45
C GLY A 25 -1.51 18.93 -35.69
N GLU A 26 -0.96 19.46 -34.60
CA GLU A 26 0.23 20.30 -34.66
C GLU A 26 1.46 19.45 -35.00
N GLU A 27 2.24 19.90 -35.98
CA GLU A 27 3.54 19.30 -36.36
C GLU A 27 3.49 17.86 -36.91
N VAL A 28 2.31 17.29 -37.15
CA VAL A 28 2.14 15.90 -37.61
C VAL A 28 2.66 15.63 -39.02
N ALA A 29 2.82 16.67 -39.86
CA ALA A 29 3.18 16.53 -41.27
C ALA A 29 4.66 16.87 -41.54
N GLU A 30 5.00 18.15 -41.77
CA GLU A 30 6.34 18.54 -42.23
C GLU A 30 7.42 18.29 -41.17
N TYR A 31 7.07 18.49 -39.89
CA TYR A 31 7.95 18.20 -38.76
C TYR A 31 8.01 16.71 -38.39
N GLN A 32 7.22 15.87 -39.10
CA GLN A 32 7.17 14.42 -38.95
C GLN A 32 6.68 13.96 -37.57
N GLY A 33 5.88 14.80 -36.90
CA GLY A 33 5.36 14.60 -35.56
C GLY A 33 6.28 15.15 -34.48
N ALA A 34 5.73 15.82 -33.47
CA ALA A 34 6.49 16.37 -32.33
C ALA A 34 7.41 15.31 -31.71
N TYR A 35 6.85 14.11 -31.47
CA TYR A 35 7.58 12.95 -30.94
C TYR A 35 7.95 11.90 -32.00
N LYS A 36 7.90 12.28 -33.29
CA LYS A 36 8.26 11.44 -34.45
C LYS A 36 7.37 10.20 -34.68
N ILE A 37 6.16 10.21 -34.14
CA ILE A 37 5.19 9.11 -34.27
C ILE A 37 4.57 9.06 -35.67
N THR A 38 4.43 10.20 -36.36
CA THR A 38 3.87 10.30 -37.72
C THR A 38 4.94 10.34 -38.82
N ARG A 39 6.18 9.99 -38.47
CA ARG A 39 7.33 10.00 -39.37
C ARG A 39 7.05 9.21 -40.66
N GLY A 40 7.36 9.83 -41.81
CA GLY A 40 7.21 9.22 -43.13
C GLY A 40 5.79 9.23 -43.71
N LEU A 41 4.75 9.52 -42.92
CA LEU A 41 3.36 9.42 -43.37
C LEU A 41 3.02 10.50 -44.41
N LEU A 42 3.52 11.73 -44.26
CA LEU A 42 3.30 12.81 -45.23
C LEU A 42 3.87 12.44 -46.61
N GLN A 43 5.08 11.87 -46.64
CA GLN A 43 5.74 11.47 -47.87
C GLN A 43 4.98 10.34 -48.58
N LYS A 44 4.33 9.46 -47.80
CA LYS A 44 3.57 8.32 -48.32
C LYS A 44 2.15 8.68 -48.79
N TYR A 45 1.42 9.49 -48.02
CA TYR A 45 -0.01 9.75 -48.24
C TYR A 45 -0.34 11.18 -48.71
N GLY A 46 0.62 12.09 -48.63
CA GLY A 46 0.48 13.47 -49.07
C GLY A 46 -0.37 14.36 -48.14
N PRO A 47 -0.41 15.68 -48.43
CA PRO A 47 -0.97 16.70 -47.54
C PRO A 47 -2.50 16.66 -47.40
N LYS A 48 -3.19 15.81 -48.17
CA LYS A 48 -4.64 15.59 -48.00
C LYS A 48 -4.95 14.68 -46.82
N ARG A 49 -4.03 13.76 -46.49
CA ARG A 49 -4.22 12.68 -45.52
C ARG A 49 -3.38 12.88 -44.25
N VAL A 50 -2.37 13.74 -44.30
CA VAL A 50 -1.54 14.15 -43.16
C VAL A 50 -1.53 15.68 -43.11
N ARG A 51 -2.18 16.27 -42.10
CA ARG A 51 -2.48 17.70 -42.08
C ARG A 51 -1.95 18.41 -40.84
N ASP A 52 -0.96 19.27 -41.03
CA ASP A 52 -0.56 20.23 -40.00
C ASP A 52 -1.70 21.22 -39.73
N THR A 53 -1.90 21.54 -38.45
CA THR A 53 -2.87 22.52 -37.98
C THR A 53 -2.18 23.72 -37.33
N PRO A 54 -2.83 24.89 -37.25
CA PRO A 54 -2.46 25.91 -36.28
C PRO A 54 -2.59 25.37 -34.84
N ILE A 55 -1.98 26.09 -33.90
CA ILE A 55 -2.10 25.83 -32.45
C ILE A 55 -3.46 26.35 -31.96
N THR A 56 -4.51 25.61 -32.31
CA THR A 56 -5.91 25.92 -32.00
C THR A 56 -6.69 24.62 -31.75
N GLU A 57 -6.39 23.98 -30.63
CA GLU A 57 -6.86 22.66 -30.23
C GLU A 57 -8.38 22.52 -30.35
N ALA A 58 -9.13 23.48 -29.81
CA ALA A 58 -10.59 23.48 -29.92
C ALA A 58 -11.07 23.51 -31.38
N GLY A 59 -10.43 24.32 -32.22
CA GLY A 59 -10.80 24.51 -33.62
C GLY A 59 -10.56 23.27 -34.45
N PHE A 60 -9.33 22.72 -34.40
CA PHE A 60 -8.99 21.56 -35.22
C PHE A 60 -9.69 20.28 -34.73
N THR A 61 -9.94 20.17 -33.42
CA THR A 61 -10.73 19.06 -32.86
C THR A 61 -12.18 19.12 -33.34
N GLY A 62 -12.81 20.30 -33.33
CA GLY A 62 -14.16 20.48 -33.88
C GLY A 62 -14.23 20.19 -35.38
N ILE A 63 -13.19 20.55 -36.16
CA ILE A 63 -13.08 20.16 -37.57
C ILE A 63 -12.99 18.64 -37.72
N GLY A 64 -12.20 17.97 -36.89
CA GLY A 64 -12.12 16.50 -36.84
C GLY A 64 -13.49 15.88 -36.55
N VAL A 65 -14.20 16.34 -35.54
CA VAL A 65 -15.55 15.85 -35.21
C VAL A 65 -16.53 16.07 -36.36
N GLY A 66 -16.52 17.26 -36.98
CA GLY A 66 -17.34 17.54 -38.16
C GLY A 66 -17.01 16.66 -39.36
N ALA A 67 -15.73 16.36 -39.58
CA ALA A 67 -15.29 15.43 -40.62
C ALA A 67 -15.75 14.00 -40.33
N ALA A 68 -15.75 13.57 -39.07
CA ALA A 68 -16.28 12.27 -38.66
C ALA A 68 -17.78 12.16 -38.94
N PHE A 69 -18.56 13.19 -38.64
CA PHE A 69 -19.99 13.26 -39.00
C PHE A 69 -20.23 13.24 -40.51
N ALA A 70 -19.30 13.76 -41.30
CA ALA A 70 -19.35 13.72 -42.76
C ALA A 70 -18.89 12.38 -43.36
N GLY A 71 -18.58 11.37 -42.53
CA GLY A 71 -18.22 10.02 -42.95
C GLY A 71 -16.73 9.76 -43.13
N LEU A 72 -15.86 10.67 -42.65
CA LEU A 72 -14.41 10.43 -42.57
C LEU A 72 -14.03 9.76 -41.24
N ARG A 73 -12.77 9.32 -41.12
CA ARG A 73 -12.23 8.68 -39.91
C ARG A 73 -10.99 9.43 -39.40
N PRO A 74 -11.15 10.63 -38.82
CA PRO A 74 -10.01 11.41 -38.37
C PRO A 74 -9.27 10.77 -37.19
N ILE A 75 -7.95 10.88 -37.23
CA ILE A 75 -7.04 10.71 -36.11
C ILE A 75 -6.60 12.13 -35.73
N VAL A 76 -7.12 12.64 -34.62
CA VAL A 76 -6.78 13.95 -34.07
C VAL A 76 -5.67 13.77 -33.04
N GLU A 77 -4.52 14.38 -33.31
CA GLU A 77 -3.36 14.37 -32.42
C GLU A 77 -3.30 15.64 -31.59
N PHE A 78 -3.29 15.47 -30.26
CA PHE A 78 -2.81 16.50 -29.34
C PHE A 78 -1.34 16.25 -29.06
N MET A 79 -0.52 17.31 -29.09
CA MET A 79 0.91 17.19 -28.75
C MET A 79 1.07 16.57 -27.36
N THR A 80 0.32 17.07 -26.37
CA THR A 80 0.09 16.38 -25.10
C THR A 80 -1.37 16.51 -24.70
N PHE A 81 -1.88 15.57 -23.91
CA PHE A 81 -3.25 15.63 -23.39
C PHE A 81 -3.50 16.81 -22.46
N ASN A 82 -2.47 17.47 -21.92
CA ASN A 82 -2.63 18.75 -21.21
C ASN A 82 -3.36 19.78 -22.09
N PHE A 83 -3.04 19.81 -23.38
CA PHE A 83 -3.61 20.75 -24.34
C PHE A 83 -5.02 20.35 -24.81
N SER A 84 -5.37 19.07 -24.65
CA SER A 84 -6.74 18.59 -24.90
C SER A 84 -7.78 19.27 -24.01
N MET A 85 -7.38 19.86 -22.87
CA MET A 85 -8.26 20.67 -22.03
C MET A 85 -8.90 21.84 -22.80
N GLN A 86 -8.19 22.44 -23.76
CA GLN A 86 -8.77 23.49 -24.60
C GLN A 86 -9.87 22.96 -25.52
N ALA A 87 -9.81 21.67 -25.88
CA ALA A 87 -10.71 21.02 -26.82
C ALA A 87 -11.71 20.05 -26.17
N ILE A 88 -11.73 19.95 -24.83
CA ILE A 88 -12.50 18.93 -24.12
C ILE A 88 -14.00 19.01 -24.40
N ASP A 89 -14.53 20.21 -24.67
CA ASP A 89 -15.92 20.40 -25.08
C ASP A 89 -16.24 19.67 -26.40
N GLN A 90 -15.34 19.71 -27.38
CA GLN A 90 -15.50 18.98 -28.64
C GLN A 90 -15.43 17.47 -28.43
N ILE A 91 -14.53 17.00 -27.57
CA ILE A 91 -14.39 15.57 -27.26
C ILE A 91 -15.64 15.05 -26.53
N VAL A 92 -16.15 15.81 -25.57
CA VAL A 92 -17.25 15.36 -24.69
C VAL A 92 -18.62 15.65 -25.29
N ASN A 93 -18.92 16.91 -25.60
CA ASN A 93 -20.26 17.32 -26.00
C ASN A 93 -20.51 17.07 -27.49
N SER A 94 -19.52 17.38 -28.34
CA SER A 94 -19.66 17.17 -29.79
C SER A 94 -19.44 15.71 -30.19
N ALA A 95 -18.41 15.01 -29.68
CA ALA A 95 -18.15 13.63 -30.08
C ALA A 95 -18.91 12.61 -29.22
N ALA A 96 -18.57 12.45 -27.94
CA ALA A 96 -19.02 11.33 -27.09
C ALA A 96 -20.54 11.17 -27.02
N LYS A 97 -21.26 12.28 -26.87
CA LYS A 97 -22.71 12.26 -26.59
C LYS A 97 -23.59 12.19 -27.83
N HIS A 98 -23.06 12.45 -29.02
CA HIS A 98 -23.89 12.66 -30.21
C HIS A 98 -24.58 11.40 -30.71
N HIS A 99 -23.95 10.23 -30.61
CA HIS A 99 -24.59 8.97 -30.96
C HIS A 99 -25.84 8.71 -30.12
N TYR A 100 -25.78 9.01 -28.82
CA TYR A 100 -26.93 8.94 -27.93
C TYR A 100 -27.98 10.01 -28.24
N MET A 101 -27.58 11.29 -28.32
CA MET A 101 -28.52 12.41 -28.55
C MET A 101 -29.25 12.32 -29.89
N SER A 102 -28.61 11.74 -30.91
CA SER A 102 -29.20 11.50 -32.23
C SER A 102 -30.03 10.21 -32.30
N SER A 103 -30.21 9.49 -31.19
CA SER A 103 -30.90 8.20 -31.14
C SER A 103 -30.31 7.17 -32.13
N GLY A 104 -28.98 7.10 -32.20
CA GLY A 104 -28.25 6.17 -33.05
C GLY A 104 -28.12 6.58 -34.52
N GLN A 105 -28.56 7.78 -34.90
CA GLN A 105 -28.52 8.23 -36.30
C GLN A 105 -27.16 8.76 -36.75
N ILE A 106 -26.37 9.32 -35.81
CA ILE A 106 -25.08 9.94 -36.10
C ILE A 106 -24.01 9.28 -35.24
N THR A 107 -23.12 8.51 -35.86
CA THR A 107 -21.90 7.99 -35.23
C THR A 107 -20.76 9.01 -35.35
N CYS A 108 -19.72 8.87 -34.53
CA CYS A 108 -18.55 9.74 -34.57
C CYS A 108 -17.27 8.89 -34.57
N PRO A 109 -16.88 8.31 -35.73
CA PRO A 109 -15.68 7.47 -35.84
C PRO A 109 -14.42 8.35 -35.81
N ILE A 110 -13.95 8.68 -34.62
CA ILE A 110 -12.81 9.58 -34.41
C ILE A 110 -11.87 9.03 -33.33
N VAL A 111 -10.57 9.18 -33.56
CA VAL A 111 -9.55 8.87 -32.56
C VAL A 111 -8.92 10.16 -32.06
N PHE A 112 -8.86 10.34 -30.74
CA PHE A 112 -8.06 11.37 -30.09
C PHE A 112 -6.83 10.71 -29.49
N ARG A 113 -5.62 11.08 -29.94
CA ARG A 113 -4.37 10.48 -29.45
C ARG A 113 -3.34 11.53 -29.04
N GLY A 114 -2.34 11.12 -28.27
CA GLY A 114 -1.26 11.99 -27.81
C GLY A 114 -0.61 11.49 -26.53
N ALA A 115 0.48 12.14 -26.13
CA ALA A 115 1.17 11.84 -24.88
C ALA A 115 0.33 12.27 -23.65
N ASN A 116 0.23 11.40 -22.65
CA ASN A 116 -0.51 11.61 -21.41
C ASN A 116 0.34 11.25 -20.19
N GLY A 117 0.12 11.95 -19.08
CA GLY A 117 0.83 11.72 -17.82
C GLY A 117 2.18 12.45 -17.75
N ALA A 118 3.02 12.05 -16.81
CA ALA A 118 4.27 12.73 -16.52
C ALA A 118 5.38 12.33 -17.50
N ALA A 119 6.14 13.33 -17.93
CA ALA A 119 7.41 13.21 -18.63
C ALA A 119 8.58 13.60 -17.71
N ALA A 120 9.75 13.90 -18.27
CA ALA A 120 10.93 14.29 -17.48
C ALA A 120 11.15 15.81 -17.50
N GLY A 121 11.04 16.46 -16.35
CA GLY A 121 11.38 17.87 -16.17
C GLY A 121 10.45 18.87 -16.87
N VAL A 122 9.20 18.48 -17.17
CA VAL A 122 8.24 19.33 -17.91
C VAL A 122 7.30 20.12 -17.00
N ALA A 123 7.43 19.94 -15.68
CA ALA A 123 6.72 20.67 -14.64
C ALA A 123 5.17 20.59 -14.74
N ALA A 124 4.49 21.44 -13.98
CA ALA A 124 3.07 21.28 -13.63
C ALA A 124 2.09 21.22 -14.82
N GLN A 125 2.25 22.07 -15.83
CA GLN A 125 1.27 22.23 -16.92
C GLN A 125 1.43 21.22 -18.06
N HIS A 126 2.44 20.34 -17.99
CA HIS A 126 2.76 19.36 -19.03
C HIS A 126 2.78 17.91 -18.51
N SER A 127 2.39 17.68 -17.26
CA SER A 127 2.56 16.37 -16.58
C SER A 127 1.25 15.70 -16.15
N GLN A 128 0.09 16.26 -16.52
CA GLN A 128 -1.18 15.76 -15.99
C GLN A 128 -1.62 14.47 -16.70
N CYS A 129 -2.09 13.50 -15.91
CA CYS A 129 -2.76 12.30 -16.40
C CYS A 129 -4.28 12.56 -16.49
N PHE A 130 -4.87 12.34 -17.66
CA PHE A 130 -6.29 12.55 -17.95
C PHE A 130 -7.10 11.24 -18.00
N ALA A 131 -6.51 10.13 -17.57
CA ALA A 131 -7.12 8.81 -17.50
C ALA A 131 -8.51 8.83 -16.85
N ALA A 132 -8.59 9.30 -15.60
CA ALA A 132 -9.85 9.37 -14.86
C ALA A 132 -10.87 10.33 -15.50
N TRP A 133 -10.42 11.47 -16.02
CA TRP A 133 -11.28 12.48 -16.64
C TRP A 133 -12.03 11.89 -17.84
N TYR A 134 -11.30 11.35 -18.82
CA TYR A 134 -11.92 10.79 -20.01
C TYR A 134 -12.68 9.49 -19.71
N ALA A 135 -12.19 8.65 -18.81
CA ALA A 135 -12.87 7.40 -18.43
C ALA A 135 -14.22 7.65 -17.72
N SER A 136 -14.42 8.82 -17.12
CA SER A 136 -15.70 9.19 -16.49
C SER A 136 -16.82 9.47 -17.51
N VAL A 137 -16.51 9.78 -18.77
CA VAL A 137 -17.48 10.31 -19.74
C VAL A 137 -18.20 9.18 -20.52
N PRO A 138 -19.53 9.00 -20.38
CA PRO A 138 -20.28 8.06 -21.21
C PRO A 138 -20.23 8.43 -22.69
N GLY A 139 -20.15 7.41 -23.55
CA GLY A 139 -20.03 7.58 -25.00
C GLY A 139 -18.59 7.65 -25.52
N LEU A 140 -17.60 7.81 -24.63
CA LEU A 140 -16.19 7.58 -24.98
C LEU A 140 -15.81 6.11 -24.78
N LYS A 141 -14.79 5.69 -25.51
CA LYS A 141 -13.91 4.56 -25.13
C LYS A 141 -12.52 5.14 -24.84
N VAL A 142 -11.84 4.63 -23.82
CA VAL A 142 -10.56 5.18 -23.36
C VAL A 142 -9.58 4.04 -23.13
N VAL A 143 -8.41 4.14 -23.75
CA VAL A 143 -7.34 3.15 -23.66
C VAL A 143 -6.00 3.80 -23.33
N ALA A 144 -5.12 3.06 -22.66
CA ALA A 144 -3.80 3.50 -22.23
C ALA A 144 -2.76 2.37 -22.44
N PRO A 145 -2.11 2.30 -23.61
CA PRO A 145 -1.17 1.22 -23.95
C PRO A 145 0.09 1.26 -23.09
N TYR A 146 0.62 0.08 -22.75
CA TYR A 146 1.92 -0.07 -22.08
C TYR A 146 3.04 -0.47 -23.06
N ASP A 147 2.89 -1.61 -23.74
CA ASP A 147 3.93 -2.17 -24.60
C ASP A 147 3.67 -1.91 -26.11
N SER A 148 4.57 -2.38 -26.96
CA SER A 148 4.43 -2.22 -28.42
C SER A 148 3.23 -2.98 -29.00
N GLU A 149 2.84 -4.13 -28.43
CA GLU A 149 1.66 -4.88 -28.90
C GLU A 149 0.37 -4.14 -28.56
N ASP A 150 0.28 -3.60 -27.34
CA ASP A 150 -0.82 -2.77 -26.89
C ASP A 150 -0.96 -1.55 -27.78
N ALA A 151 0.13 -0.80 -27.99
CA ALA A 151 0.12 0.43 -28.77
C ALA A 151 -0.33 0.19 -30.21
N ARG A 152 0.19 -0.85 -30.86
CA ARG A 152 -0.19 -1.22 -32.23
C ARG A 152 -1.64 -1.70 -32.29
N GLY A 153 -2.00 -2.67 -31.46
CA GLY A 153 -3.29 -3.34 -31.53
C GLY A 153 -4.47 -2.46 -31.08
N LEU A 154 -4.29 -1.64 -30.03
CA LEU A 154 -5.31 -0.74 -29.52
C LEU A 154 -5.54 0.44 -30.46
N LEU A 155 -4.49 1.01 -31.07
CA LEU A 155 -4.68 2.10 -32.03
C LEU A 155 -5.41 1.63 -33.29
N LYS A 156 -5.09 0.43 -33.79
CA LYS A 156 -5.83 -0.17 -34.92
C LYS A 156 -7.29 -0.43 -34.55
N ALA A 157 -7.56 -0.97 -33.36
CA ALA A 157 -8.92 -1.15 -32.87
C ALA A 157 -9.67 0.18 -32.75
N ALA A 158 -9.02 1.22 -32.22
CA ALA A 158 -9.57 2.57 -32.07
C ALA A 158 -9.94 3.18 -33.43
N VAL A 159 -9.04 3.10 -34.43
CA VAL A 159 -9.30 3.64 -35.78
C VAL A 159 -10.43 2.89 -36.48
N ARG A 160 -10.68 1.62 -36.15
CA ARG A 160 -11.77 0.80 -36.71
C ARG A 160 -13.11 0.96 -35.99
N ASP A 161 -13.12 1.56 -34.81
CA ASP A 161 -14.31 1.72 -33.98
C ASP A 161 -15.25 2.82 -34.53
N PRO A 162 -16.59 2.63 -34.53
CA PRO A 162 -17.52 3.65 -35.02
C PRO A 162 -17.75 4.81 -34.04
N ASP A 163 -17.30 4.69 -32.79
CA ASP A 163 -17.48 5.67 -31.72
C ASP A 163 -16.15 6.39 -31.39
N PRO A 164 -16.20 7.52 -30.65
CA PRO A 164 -14.99 8.24 -30.26
C PRO A 164 -14.11 7.44 -29.31
N VAL A 165 -12.83 7.31 -29.66
CA VAL A 165 -11.84 6.61 -28.84
C VAL A 165 -10.70 7.55 -28.45
N VAL A 166 -10.40 7.61 -27.16
CA VAL A 166 -9.25 8.33 -26.60
C VAL A 166 -8.11 7.35 -26.35
N VAL A 167 -6.96 7.59 -26.97
CA VAL A 167 -5.73 6.77 -26.84
C VAL A 167 -4.71 7.58 -26.05
N LEU A 168 -4.60 7.30 -24.76
CA LEU A 168 -3.70 7.95 -23.81
C LEU A 168 -2.33 7.28 -23.84
N GLU A 169 -1.46 7.77 -24.71
CA GLU A 169 -0.09 7.25 -24.85
C GLU A 169 0.82 7.84 -23.77
N ASN A 170 2.10 7.46 -23.75
CA ASN A 170 3.04 7.96 -22.74
C ASN A 170 4.38 8.31 -23.38
N GLU A 171 4.88 9.51 -23.09
CA GLU A 171 6.11 10.02 -23.72
C GLU A 171 7.33 9.14 -23.42
N ILE A 172 7.49 8.76 -22.14
CA ILE A 172 8.63 7.97 -21.69
C ILE A 172 8.66 6.61 -22.41
N LEU A 173 7.50 6.02 -22.67
CA LEU A 173 7.40 4.74 -23.36
C LEU A 173 7.72 4.79 -24.86
N TYR A 174 7.67 5.96 -25.53
CA TYR A 174 7.86 6.03 -26.98
C TYR A 174 9.21 5.48 -27.45
N GLY A 175 10.27 5.72 -26.68
CA GLY A 175 11.62 5.24 -26.98
C GLY A 175 11.86 3.78 -26.60
N GLU A 176 11.00 3.20 -25.77
CA GLU A 176 11.19 1.85 -25.23
C GLU A 176 10.91 0.79 -26.29
N ALA A 177 11.77 -0.22 -26.31
CA ALA A 177 11.70 -1.34 -27.23
C ALA A 177 11.19 -2.59 -26.52
N PHE A 178 10.10 -3.18 -27.05
CA PHE A 178 9.53 -4.41 -26.53
C PHE A 178 9.68 -5.56 -27.54
N PRO A 179 9.80 -6.81 -27.06
CA PRO A 179 9.54 -7.99 -27.89
C PRO A 179 8.13 -7.91 -28.49
N ILE A 180 7.97 -8.37 -29.72
CA ILE A 180 6.67 -8.41 -30.41
C ILE A 180 6.45 -9.82 -30.95
N SER A 181 5.27 -10.39 -30.72
CA SER A 181 4.91 -11.69 -31.26
C SER A 181 4.71 -11.64 -32.78
N GLU A 182 4.88 -12.78 -33.45
CA GLU A 182 4.62 -12.88 -34.90
C GLU A 182 3.17 -12.53 -35.23
N ALA A 183 2.21 -12.95 -34.38
CA ALA A 183 0.81 -12.59 -34.54
C ALA A 183 0.58 -11.07 -34.46
N ALA A 184 1.32 -10.39 -33.58
CA ALA A 184 1.25 -8.94 -33.45
C ALA A 184 1.97 -8.17 -34.57
N LEU A 185 2.57 -8.84 -35.56
CA LEU A 185 3.07 -8.22 -36.79
C LEU A 185 2.06 -8.27 -37.94
N ASP A 186 0.99 -9.05 -37.82
CA ASP A 186 -0.05 -9.13 -38.84
C ASP A 186 -0.77 -7.78 -38.99
N LYS A 187 -1.08 -7.37 -40.22
CA LYS A 187 -1.76 -6.09 -40.52
C LYS A 187 -3.20 -6.03 -40.01
N ASP A 188 -3.82 -7.16 -39.71
CA ASP A 188 -5.16 -7.27 -39.19
C ASP A 188 -5.18 -7.48 -37.67
N PHE A 189 -4.01 -7.58 -37.02
CA PHE A 189 -3.88 -7.65 -35.57
C PHE A 189 -4.55 -6.45 -34.89
N THR A 190 -5.43 -6.75 -33.93
CA THR A 190 -6.08 -5.78 -33.05
C THR A 190 -6.14 -6.34 -31.65
N VAL A 191 -6.09 -5.45 -30.66
CA VAL A 191 -6.39 -5.80 -29.27
C VAL A 191 -7.84 -5.40 -28.99
N PRO A 192 -8.69 -6.28 -28.44
CA PRO A 192 -10.07 -5.93 -28.15
C PRO A 192 -10.15 -4.81 -27.11
N LEU A 193 -10.93 -3.77 -27.41
CA LEU A 193 -11.26 -2.72 -26.45
C LEU A 193 -12.09 -3.32 -25.30
N GLY A 194 -11.86 -2.86 -24.08
CA GLY A 194 -12.51 -3.37 -22.88
C GLY A 194 -11.91 -4.66 -22.31
N LYS A 195 -10.70 -5.04 -22.73
CA LYS A 195 -10.03 -6.26 -22.25
C LYS A 195 -8.65 -6.01 -21.68
N ALA A 196 -8.46 -6.44 -20.43
CA ALA A 196 -7.19 -6.42 -19.74
C ALA A 196 -6.29 -7.60 -20.16
N LYS A 197 -5.02 -7.55 -19.78
CA LYS A 197 -4.02 -8.62 -20.01
C LYS A 197 -3.29 -8.91 -18.70
N ILE A 198 -3.25 -10.18 -18.30
CA ILE A 198 -2.32 -10.64 -17.27
C ILE A 198 -0.92 -10.63 -17.89
N MET A 199 -0.05 -9.78 -17.36
CA MET A 199 1.34 -9.62 -17.80
C MET A 199 2.26 -10.61 -17.08
N ARG A 200 1.91 -10.95 -15.84
CA ARG A 200 2.60 -11.93 -14.98
C ARG A 200 1.56 -12.61 -14.12
N ALA A 201 1.57 -13.95 -14.08
CA ALA A 201 0.69 -14.69 -13.18
C ALA A 201 1.26 -14.69 -11.76
N GLY A 202 0.38 -14.67 -10.77
CA GLY A 202 0.72 -14.80 -9.34
C GLY A 202 -0.45 -15.30 -8.51
N SER A 203 -0.23 -15.47 -7.20
CA SER A 203 -1.20 -16.03 -6.25
C SER A 203 -1.45 -15.19 -5.00
N ASP A 204 -0.59 -14.23 -4.66
CA ASP A 204 -0.60 -13.66 -3.31
C ASP A 204 -1.17 -12.24 -3.28
N VAL A 205 -0.96 -11.48 -4.36
CA VAL A 205 -1.50 -10.12 -4.53
C VAL A 205 -1.73 -9.81 -6.01
N THR A 206 -2.80 -9.08 -6.30
CA THR A 206 -3.08 -8.53 -7.64
C THR A 206 -2.56 -7.08 -7.72
N LEU A 207 -1.65 -6.80 -8.64
CA LEU A 207 -1.17 -5.46 -8.98
C LEU A 207 -1.83 -4.98 -10.28
N VAL A 208 -2.73 -4.00 -10.19
CA VAL A 208 -3.46 -3.46 -11.35
C VAL A 208 -2.85 -2.13 -11.78
N GLY A 209 -2.52 -1.99 -13.06
CA GLY A 209 -1.96 -0.74 -13.60
C GLY A 209 -2.27 -0.53 -15.08
N PHE A 210 -1.87 0.63 -15.60
CA PHE A 210 -1.99 1.00 -17.02
C PHE A 210 -0.82 1.91 -17.44
N GLY A 211 -0.60 2.05 -18.75
CA GLY A 211 0.53 2.83 -19.26
C GLY A 211 1.87 2.38 -18.66
N LYS A 212 2.77 3.33 -18.37
CA LYS A 212 4.11 3.00 -17.85
C LYS A 212 4.10 2.31 -16.49
N MET A 213 3.05 2.46 -15.68
CA MET A 213 2.96 1.84 -14.35
C MET A 213 2.88 0.31 -14.41
N VAL A 214 2.47 -0.27 -15.54
CA VAL A 214 2.55 -1.74 -15.74
C VAL A 214 4.00 -2.23 -15.65
N GLY A 215 4.95 -1.48 -16.22
CA GLY A 215 6.38 -1.81 -16.12
C GLY A 215 6.92 -1.68 -14.69
N TYR A 216 6.38 -0.75 -13.90
CA TYR A 216 6.74 -0.60 -12.49
C TYR A 216 6.19 -1.77 -11.67
N ASN A 217 4.96 -2.21 -11.94
CA ASN A 217 4.37 -3.39 -11.32
C ASN A 217 5.16 -4.67 -11.63
N LEU A 218 5.64 -4.83 -12.87
CA LEU A 218 6.49 -5.97 -13.25
C LEU A 218 7.80 -5.99 -12.46
N LYS A 219 8.48 -4.83 -12.34
CA LYS A 219 9.70 -4.71 -11.52
C LYS A 219 9.43 -4.96 -10.03
N ALA A 220 8.33 -4.44 -9.50
CA ALA A 220 7.94 -4.68 -8.11
C ALA A 220 7.67 -6.17 -7.87
N ALA A 221 7.00 -6.84 -8.82
CA ALA A 221 6.74 -8.27 -8.74
C ALA A 221 8.02 -9.12 -8.78
N GLU A 222 9.06 -8.70 -9.51
CA GLU A 222 10.38 -9.35 -9.50
C GLU A 222 11.05 -9.25 -8.13
N LEU A 223 11.00 -8.07 -7.48
CA LEU A 223 11.56 -7.87 -6.14
C LEU A 223 10.79 -8.64 -5.07
N LEU A 224 9.45 -8.63 -5.15
CA LEU A 224 8.57 -9.37 -4.24
C LEU A 224 8.77 -10.89 -4.31
N GLU A 225 9.03 -11.42 -5.52
CA GLU A 225 9.30 -12.85 -5.69
C GLU A 225 10.57 -13.30 -4.94
N ALA A 226 11.60 -12.44 -4.87
CA ALA A 226 12.81 -12.72 -4.11
C ALA A 226 12.55 -12.87 -2.59
N GLU A 227 11.42 -12.35 -2.13
CA GLU A 227 10.95 -12.41 -0.74
C GLU A 227 9.80 -13.41 -0.56
N GLY A 228 9.54 -14.24 -1.58
CA GLY A 228 8.52 -15.29 -1.53
C GLY A 228 7.08 -14.82 -1.77
N ILE A 229 6.88 -13.58 -2.27
CA ILE A 229 5.55 -13.03 -2.57
C ILE A 229 5.29 -13.07 -4.08
N SER A 230 4.34 -13.90 -4.52
CA SER A 230 3.96 -14.09 -5.90
C SER A 230 2.87 -13.11 -6.36
N ALA A 231 3.28 -11.96 -6.91
CA ALA A 231 2.37 -10.93 -7.42
C ALA A 231 1.86 -11.21 -8.85
N GLU A 232 0.54 -11.20 -9.04
CA GLU A 232 -0.12 -11.14 -10.36
C GLU A 232 -0.13 -9.70 -10.88
N VAL A 233 0.34 -9.46 -12.10
CA VAL A 233 0.34 -8.11 -12.70
C VAL A 233 -0.71 -8.04 -13.81
N LEU A 234 -1.72 -7.19 -13.61
CA LEU A 234 -2.81 -6.96 -14.54
C LEU A 234 -2.65 -5.59 -15.23
N ASN A 235 -2.45 -5.63 -16.55
CA ASN A 235 -2.47 -4.45 -17.41
C ASN A 235 -3.90 -4.20 -17.91
N LEU A 236 -4.50 -3.08 -17.49
CA LEU A 236 -5.89 -2.77 -17.83
C LEU A 236 -6.12 -2.64 -19.33
N ARG A 237 -5.16 -2.05 -20.06
CA ARG A 237 -5.28 -1.60 -21.47
C ARG A 237 -6.41 -0.60 -21.72
N SER A 238 -7.65 -0.97 -21.40
CA SER A 238 -8.86 -0.16 -21.50
C SER A 238 -9.30 0.36 -20.13
N LEU A 239 -9.42 1.67 -20.04
CA LEU A 239 -9.95 2.39 -18.87
C LEU A 239 -11.46 2.59 -18.98
N LYS A 240 -11.98 2.65 -20.22
CA LYS A 240 -13.42 2.68 -20.50
C LYS A 240 -13.74 1.93 -21.80
N PRO A 241 -14.61 0.90 -21.77
CA PRO A 241 -15.05 0.21 -20.56
C PRO A 241 -13.86 -0.44 -19.85
N ILE A 242 -13.88 -0.46 -18.52
CA ILE A 242 -12.89 -1.18 -17.71
C ILE A 242 -13.28 -2.67 -17.65
N ASP A 243 -12.30 -3.57 -17.70
CA ASP A 243 -12.52 -5.02 -17.68
C ASP A 243 -12.76 -5.51 -16.24
N ARG A 244 -13.95 -5.23 -15.71
CA ARG A 244 -14.36 -5.57 -14.34
C ARG A 244 -14.17 -7.06 -14.03
N ASP A 245 -14.56 -7.92 -14.99
CA ASP A 245 -14.43 -9.36 -14.87
C ASP A 245 -12.99 -9.82 -14.63
N ALA A 246 -12.02 -9.22 -15.34
CA ALA A 246 -10.61 -9.57 -15.20
C ALA A 246 -10.04 -9.13 -13.84
N ILE A 247 -10.42 -7.93 -13.37
CA ILE A 247 -10.06 -7.45 -12.03
C ILE A 247 -10.63 -8.41 -10.99
N ALA A 248 -11.94 -8.67 -11.03
CA ALA A 248 -12.60 -9.53 -10.07
C ALA A 248 -12.04 -10.96 -10.06
N ALA A 249 -11.77 -11.55 -11.22
CA ALA A 249 -11.17 -12.88 -11.32
C ALA A 249 -9.75 -12.94 -10.70
N SER A 250 -8.96 -11.89 -10.90
CA SER A 250 -7.62 -11.76 -10.31
C SER A 250 -7.71 -11.63 -8.78
N VAL A 251 -8.59 -10.76 -8.29
CA VAL A 251 -8.80 -10.55 -6.84
C VAL A 251 -9.30 -11.81 -6.15
N ARG A 252 -10.27 -12.52 -6.73
CA ARG A 252 -10.76 -13.81 -6.17
C ARG A 252 -9.69 -14.87 -6.04
N LYS A 253 -8.66 -14.81 -6.87
CA LYS A 253 -7.54 -15.73 -6.82
C LYS A 253 -6.49 -15.32 -5.80
N THR A 254 -6.21 -14.01 -5.70
CA THR A 254 -5.10 -13.51 -4.86
C THR A 254 -5.54 -12.97 -3.51
N HIS A 255 -6.84 -12.79 -3.30
CA HIS A 255 -7.47 -12.25 -2.09
C HIS A 255 -7.04 -10.82 -1.70
N ARG A 256 -6.21 -10.17 -2.52
CA ARG A 256 -5.57 -8.87 -2.25
C ARG A 256 -5.37 -8.09 -3.53
N VAL A 257 -5.49 -6.78 -3.47
CA VAL A 257 -5.33 -5.91 -4.63
C VAL A 257 -4.69 -4.57 -4.31
N VAL A 258 -3.72 -4.17 -5.14
CA VAL A 258 -3.11 -2.84 -5.14
C VAL A 258 -3.27 -2.22 -6.52
N SER A 259 -3.91 -1.05 -6.60
CA SER A 259 -3.97 -0.27 -7.83
C SER A 259 -2.78 0.68 -7.93
N VAL A 260 -2.16 0.80 -9.11
CA VAL A 260 -0.98 1.63 -9.33
C VAL A 260 -1.21 2.55 -10.54
N GLU A 261 -1.18 3.87 -10.31
CA GLU A 261 -1.34 4.89 -11.35
C GLU A 261 -0.40 6.10 -11.13
N GLU A 262 0.04 6.77 -12.18
CA GLU A 262 0.80 8.03 -12.03
C GLU A 262 -0.10 9.27 -11.85
N GLY A 263 -1.41 9.09 -11.99
CA GLY A 263 -2.41 10.15 -11.82
C GLY A 263 -2.55 10.59 -10.36
N TRP A 264 -3.27 11.70 -10.16
CA TRP A 264 -3.60 12.18 -8.83
C TRP A 264 -4.52 11.23 -8.06
N PRO A 265 -4.43 11.18 -6.72
CA PRO A 265 -5.13 10.19 -5.91
C PRO A 265 -6.64 10.39 -5.87
N GLN A 266 -7.10 11.64 -5.76
CA GLN A 266 -8.52 11.93 -5.60
C GLN A 266 -9.25 11.71 -6.92
N HIS A 267 -10.30 10.90 -6.88
CA HIS A 267 -11.10 10.54 -8.06
C HIS A 267 -10.27 9.90 -9.20
N GLY A 268 -9.14 9.26 -8.87
CA GLY A 268 -8.28 8.54 -9.82
C GLY A 268 -8.91 7.22 -10.31
N VAL A 269 -8.23 6.56 -11.26
CA VAL A 269 -8.66 5.25 -11.79
C VAL A 269 -8.64 4.18 -10.70
N GLY A 270 -7.68 4.26 -9.77
CA GLY A 270 -7.56 3.39 -8.60
C GLY A 270 -8.81 3.40 -7.73
N SER A 271 -9.54 4.51 -7.67
CA SER A 271 -10.80 4.58 -6.92
C SER A 271 -11.89 3.67 -7.52
N GLU A 272 -11.99 3.60 -8.85
CA GLU A 272 -12.93 2.69 -9.54
C GLU A 272 -12.50 1.23 -9.36
N ILE A 273 -11.19 0.94 -9.40
CA ILE A 273 -10.66 -0.42 -9.17
C ILE A 273 -11.00 -0.89 -7.75
N VAL A 274 -10.79 -0.04 -6.74
CA VAL A 274 -11.17 -0.35 -5.35
C VAL A 274 -12.68 -0.54 -5.23
N ALA A 275 -13.50 0.30 -5.88
CA ALA A 275 -14.93 0.13 -5.89
C ALA A 275 -15.34 -1.22 -6.50
N ILE A 276 -14.77 -1.62 -7.63
CA ILE A 276 -15.00 -2.94 -8.25
C ILE A 276 -14.62 -4.07 -7.30
N ALA A 277 -13.44 -4.00 -6.67
CA ALA A 277 -12.98 -5.03 -5.75
C ALA A 277 -13.92 -5.20 -4.56
N VAL A 278 -14.42 -4.09 -3.99
CA VAL A 278 -15.36 -4.11 -2.88
C VAL A 278 -16.77 -4.50 -3.32
N GLU A 279 -17.27 -4.01 -4.45
CA GLU A 279 -18.62 -4.33 -4.93
C GLU A 279 -18.75 -5.80 -5.37
N GLU A 280 -17.69 -6.39 -5.93
CA GLU A 280 -17.76 -7.70 -6.59
C GLU A 280 -17.01 -8.82 -5.86
N CYS A 281 -16.09 -8.48 -4.95
CA CYS A 281 -15.16 -9.44 -4.31
C CYS A 281 -14.97 -9.15 -2.80
N PHE A 282 -15.90 -8.46 -2.13
CA PHE A 282 -15.73 -8.08 -0.71
C PHE A 282 -15.38 -9.28 0.18
N ASP A 283 -16.12 -10.39 0.03
CA ASP A 283 -15.92 -11.59 0.84
C ASP A 283 -14.64 -12.36 0.48
N ASP A 284 -14.05 -12.07 -0.68
CA ASP A 284 -12.81 -12.68 -1.13
C ASP A 284 -11.57 -11.88 -0.68
N LEU A 285 -11.74 -10.67 -0.12
CA LEU A 285 -10.64 -9.79 0.29
C LEU A 285 -10.13 -10.13 1.69
N ASP A 286 -8.86 -10.51 1.76
CA ASP A 286 -8.13 -10.78 3.00
C ASP A 286 -7.52 -9.50 3.62
N ALA A 287 -7.42 -8.43 2.84
CA ALA A 287 -6.88 -7.14 3.27
C ALA A 287 -7.59 -5.99 2.54
N PRO A 288 -7.67 -4.78 3.14
CA PRO A 288 -8.25 -3.63 2.48
C PRO A 288 -7.49 -3.30 1.18
N PRO A 289 -8.16 -3.08 0.04
CA PRO A 289 -7.53 -2.63 -1.19
C PRO A 289 -6.70 -1.36 -1.00
N GLU A 290 -5.48 -1.34 -1.53
CA GLU A 290 -4.59 -0.17 -1.43
C GLU A 290 -4.32 0.48 -2.79
N ARG A 291 -3.90 1.75 -2.76
CA ARG A 291 -3.66 2.56 -3.96
C ARG A 291 -2.31 3.24 -3.87
N VAL A 292 -1.49 3.06 -4.91
CA VAL A 292 -0.23 3.77 -5.12
C VAL A 292 -0.45 4.76 -6.27
N THR A 293 -0.35 6.06 -5.98
CA THR A 293 -0.67 7.13 -6.92
C THR A 293 0.45 8.16 -7.02
N GLY A 294 0.35 9.10 -7.96
CA GLY A 294 1.12 10.34 -7.87
C GLY A 294 0.74 11.12 -6.60
N ALA A 295 1.64 11.98 -6.13
CA ALA A 295 1.37 12.88 -5.02
C ALA A 295 0.29 13.91 -5.39
N GLU A 296 -0.50 14.36 -4.41
CA GLU A 296 -1.57 15.34 -4.61
C GLU A 296 -1.02 16.78 -4.72
N VAL A 297 -0.17 17.01 -5.71
CA VAL A 297 0.45 18.31 -6.01
C VAL A 297 0.55 18.52 -7.52
N PRO A 298 0.56 19.77 -8.00
CA PRO A 298 1.06 20.06 -9.35
C PRO A 298 2.50 19.59 -9.49
N MET A 299 2.85 18.97 -10.63
CA MET A 299 4.18 18.37 -10.82
C MET A 299 5.31 19.40 -10.62
N PRO A 300 6.22 19.20 -9.66
CA PRO A 300 7.37 20.07 -9.47
C PRO A 300 8.43 19.85 -10.56
N TYR A 301 9.21 20.89 -10.85
CA TYR A 301 10.31 20.82 -11.84
C TYR A 301 11.60 20.20 -11.30
N ALA A 302 11.90 20.43 -10.01
CA ALA A 302 13.15 19.98 -9.42
C ALA A 302 13.18 18.44 -9.39
N ALA A 303 14.22 17.83 -9.95
CA ALA A 303 14.28 16.38 -10.18
C ALA A 303 14.04 15.52 -8.92
N ASN A 304 14.55 15.96 -7.76
CA ASN A 304 14.31 15.27 -6.48
C ASN A 304 12.82 15.33 -6.07
N LEU A 305 12.15 16.45 -6.31
CA LEU A 305 10.73 16.60 -6.01
C LEU A 305 9.86 15.90 -7.05
N GLU A 306 10.24 15.91 -8.33
CA GLU A 306 9.54 15.20 -9.42
C GLU A 306 9.56 13.69 -9.15
N SER A 307 10.72 13.15 -8.78
CA SER A 307 10.87 11.74 -8.39
C SER A 307 10.01 11.39 -7.17
N ALA A 308 9.94 12.28 -6.16
CA ALA A 308 9.12 12.07 -4.97
C ALA A 308 7.61 12.22 -5.24
N ALA A 309 7.22 12.98 -6.27
CA ALA A 309 5.83 13.19 -6.64
C ALA A 309 5.24 12.04 -7.48
N LEU A 310 6.07 11.15 -8.02
CA LEU A 310 5.66 10.03 -8.86
C LEU A 310 5.78 8.69 -8.11
N PRO A 311 4.92 7.70 -8.42
CA PRO A 311 5.10 6.35 -7.94
C PRO A 311 6.46 5.78 -8.31
N GLN A 312 7.09 5.12 -7.35
CA GLN A 312 8.36 4.40 -7.52
C GLN A 312 8.15 2.92 -7.18
N VAL A 313 9.07 2.06 -7.61
CA VAL A 313 8.94 0.60 -7.44
C VAL A 313 8.91 0.20 -5.97
N ASP A 314 9.73 0.85 -5.14
CA ASP A 314 9.79 0.72 -3.68
C ASP A 314 8.48 1.12 -2.99
N HIS A 315 7.76 2.13 -3.50
CA HIS A 315 6.41 2.45 -2.98
C HIS A 315 5.42 1.30 -3.21
N ILE A 316 5.53 0.58 -4.33
CA ILE A 316 4.67 -0.58 -4.64
C ILE A 316 5.05 -1.76 -3.74
N VAL A 317 6.35 -2.07 -3.64
CA VAL A 317 6.87 -3.17 -2.82
C VAL A 317 6.50 -2.97 -1.34
N SER A 318 6.74 -1.78 -0.78
CA SER A 318 6.41 -1.46 0.61
C SER A 318 4.91 -1.55 0.89
N THR A 319 4.07 -1.11 -0.05
CA THR A 319 2.60 -1.23 0.06
C THR A 319 2.17 -2.69 0.11
N VAL A 320 2.73 -3.54 -0.77
CA VAL A 320 2.43 -4.98 -0.75
C VAL A 320 2.89 -5.62 0.56
N LYS A 321 4.12 -5.37 1.01
CA LYS A 321 4.63 -5.93 2.27
C LYS A 321 3.76 -5.54 3.47
N ARG A 322 3.38 -4.27 3.57
CA ARG A 322 2.45 -3.81 4.62
C ARG A 322 1.11 -4.56 4.54
N MET A 323 0.60 -4.77 3.33
CA MET A 323 -0.65 -5.51 3.13
C MET A 323 -0.53 -6.97 3.56
N MET A 324 0.61 -7.63 3.32
CA MET A 324 0.87 -9.00 3.77
C MET A 324 1.02 -9.08 5.30
N ASN A 325 1.80 -8.17 5.90
CA ASN A 325 2.10 -8.20 7.34
C ASN A 325 0.89 -7.86 8.23
N ARG A 326 -0.04 -7.01 7.76
CA ARG A 326 -1.28 -6.68 8.51
C ARG A 326 -2.11 -7.91 8.85
N GLN A 327 -2.03 -8.95 8.03
CA GLN A 327 -2.83 -10.16 8.23
C GLN A 327 -2.15 -11.17 9.12
N GLU A 328 -0.83 -11.36 9.00
CA GLU A 328 -0.09 -12.29 9.87
C GLU A 328 -0.24 -11.90 11.35
N ARG A 329 -0.21 -10.60 11.67
CA ARG A 329 -0.44 -10.14 13.06
C ARG A 329 -1.93 -10.15 13.47
N ALA A 330 -2.85 -9.72 12.61
CA ALA A 330 -4.27 -9.65 13.00
C ALA A 330 -4.96 -11.02 13.12
N GLN A 331 -4.56 -12.02 12.33
CA GLN A 331 -5.08 -13.39 12.48
C GLN A 331 -4.47 -14.09 13.70
N HIS A 332 -3.17 -13.91 13.97
CA HIS A 332 -2.53 -14.51 15.14
C HIS A 332 -3.06 -13.93 16.45
N THR A 333 -3.11 -12.61 16.62
CA THR A 333 -3.39 -12.00 17.94
C THR A 333 -4.81 -12.29 18.45
N ILE A 334 -5.86 -12.19 17.61
CA ILE A 334 -7.23 -12.46 18.10
C ILE A 334 -7.52 -13.95 18.22
N GLU A 335 -7.00 -14.78 17.30
CA GLU A 335 -7.17 -16.23 17.39
C GLU A 335 -6.44 -16.78 18.61
N ASP A 336 -5.19 -16.37 18.83
CA ASP A 336 -4.42 -16.70 20.03
C ASP A 336 -5.10 -16.14 21.27
N PHE A 337 -5.60 -14.91 21.25
CA PHE A 337 -6.35 -14.34 22.38
C PHE A 337 -7.58 -15.17 22.72
N VAL A 338 -8.37 -15.55 21.73
CA VAL A 338 -9.60 -16.32 21.95
C VAL A 338 -9.27 -17.73 22.44
N GLN A 339 -8.35 -18.44 21.78
CA GLN A 339 -7.96 -19.78 22.20
C GLN A 339 -7.31 -19.79 23.60
N THR A 340 -6.60 -18.72 23.95
CA THR A 340 -5.90 -18.59 25.22
C THR A 340 -6.82 -18.17 26.35
N TYR A 341 -7.48 -17.01 26.22
CA TYR A 341 -8.10 -16.35 27.35
C TYR A 341 -9.57 -16.71 27.51
N PHE A 342 -10.31 -17.04 26.44
CA PHE A 342 -11.73 -17.40 26.60
C PHE A 342 -11.93 -18.54 27.60
N PRO A 343 -11.18 -19.66 27.52
CA PRO A 343 -11.29 -20.74 28.51
C PRO A 343 -10.92 -20.29 29.92
N LEU A 344 -9.95 -19.38 30.08
CA LEU A 344 -9.59 -18.80 31.37
C LEU A 344 -10.73 -17.95 31.95
N HIS A 345 -11.48 -17.27 31.10
CA HIS A 345 -12.70 -16.57 31.50
C HIS A 345 -13.90 -17.52 31.64
N GLY A 346 -13.79 -18.81 31.32
CA GLY A 346 -14.91 -19.74 31.34
C GLY A 346 -15.90 -19.52 30.19
N LEU A 347 -15.43 -18.96 29.08
CA LEU A 347 -16.16 -18.81 27.82
C LEU A 347 -15.80 -19.98 26.88
N PRO A 348 -16.79 -20.63 26.24
CA PRO A 348 -16.52 -21.53 25.13
C PRO A 348 -16.07 -20.74 23.90
N LEU A 349 -15.29 -21.35 23.00
CA LEU A 349 -14.78 -20.67 21.80
C LEU A 349 -15.91 -20.17 20.88
N GLU A 350 -17.07 -20.82 20.89
CA GLU A 350 -18.26 -20.39 20.14
C GLU A 350 -18.81 -19.01 20.59
N ASP A 351 -18.54 -18.60 21.84
CA ASP A 351 -18.89 -17.26 22.33
C ASP A 351 -18.04 -16.17 21.65
N PHE A 352 -17.00 -16.53 20.89
CA PHE A 352 -16.24 -15.56 20.11
C PHE A 352 -17.16 -14.79 19.16
N PHE A 353 -18.04 -15.48 18.42
CA PHE A 353 -18.97 -14.84 17.49
C PHE A 353 -19.96 -13.88 18.16
N LYS A 354 -20.15 -13.97 19.47
CA LYS A 354 -20.95 -13.01 20.24
C LYS A 354 -20.21 -11.70 20.47
N TYR A 355 -18.89 -11.76 20.61
CA TYR A 355 -18.04 -10.65 21.03
C TYR A 355 -17.07 -10.15 19.95
N TRP A 356 -16.94 -10.87 18.83
CA TRP A 356 -15.90 -10.64 17.81
C TRP A 356 -15.83 -9.19 17.36
N HIS A 357 -16.97 -8.59 17.02
CA HIS A 357 -17.06 -7.23 16.50
C HIS A 357 -16.49 -6.17 17.46
N ILE A 358 -16.57 -6.40 18.78
CA ILE A 358 -16.04 -5.45 19.76
C ILE A 358 -14.59 -5.74 20.12
N LEU A 359 -14.19 -7.02 20.14
CA LEU A 359 -12.81 -7.43 20.43
C LEU A 359 -11.89 -6.99 19.29
N VAL A 360 -12.26 -7.30 18.05
CA VAL A 360 -11.54 -6.90 16.83
C VAL A 360 -11.50 -5.38 16.69
N TYR A 361 -12.59 -4.69 17.03
CA TYR A 361 -12.59 -3.22 17.03
C TYR A 361 -11.60 -2.63 18.04
N VAL A 362 -11.61 -3.11 19.28
CA VAL A 362 -10.73 -2.59 20.34
C VAL A 362 -9.27 -2.87 20.03
N GLU A 363 -8.96 -4.10 19.64
CA GLU A 363 -7.62 -4.51 19.24
C GLU A 363 -7.12 -3.73 18.03
N GLY A 364 -7.93 -3.63 16.96
CA GLY A 364 -7.55 -2.90 15.75
C GLY A 364 -7.31 -1.41 16.00
N VAL A 365 -8.08 -0.77 16.91
CA VAL A 365 -7.86 0.64 17.27
C VAL A 365 -6.59 0.80 18.11
N ILE A 366 -6.32 -0.09 19.06
CA ILE A 366 -5.09 -0.05 19.86
C ILE A 366 -3.87 -0.26 18.96
N TYR A 367 -3.94 -1.23 18.06
CA TYR A 367 -2.88 -1.54 17.09
C TYR A 367 -2.59 -0.38 16.15
N GLN A 368 -3.62 0.22 15.53
CA GLN A 368 -3.43 1.39 14.66
C GLN A 368 -2.82 2.57 15.43
N ALA A 369 -3.25 2.77 16.68
CA ALA A 369 -2.68 3.81 17.52
C ALA A 369 -1.21 3.53 17.87
N ASP A 370 -0.81 2.27 18.03
CA ASP A 370 0.59 1.87 18.23
C ASP A 370 1.43 2.19 16.98
N GLU A 371 0.98 1.78 15.80
CA GLU A 371 1.64 2.10 14.51
C GLU A 371 1.77 3.62 14.30
N ASP A 372 0.71 4.38 14.55
CA ASP A 372 0.73 5.84 14.43
C ASP A 372 1.78 6.47 15.37
N ASN A 373 1.93 5.90 16.57
CA ASN A 373 2.88 6.35 17.57
C ASN A 373 4.33 5.99 17.22
N GLU A 374 4.57 4.83 16.62
CA GLU A 374 5.88 4.41 16.08
C GLU A 374 6.30 5.28 14.89
N GLN A 375 5.40 5.51 13.92
CA GLN A 375 5.69 6.30 12.72
C GLN A 375 6.02 7.76 13.04
N ALA A 376 5.30 8.36 14.01
CA ALA A 376 5.59 9.71 14.49
C ALA A 376 7.02 9.84 15.04
N ALA A 377 7.58 8.77 15.65
CA ALA A 377 8.94 8.75 16.17
C ALA A 377 10.01 8.68 15.06
N GLY A 378 9.72 8.05 13.92
CA GLY A 378 10.63 7.94 12.76
C GLY A 378 10.79 9.24 11.95
N SER A 379 9.76 10.10 11.94
CA SER A 379 9.75 11.35 11.15
C SER A 379 10.49 12.55 11.76
N GLY A 380 11.05 12.42 12.97
CA GLY A 380 11.80 13.48 13.65
C GLY A 380 13.12 13.82 12.95
N SER A 381 13.08 14.79 12.03
CA SER A 381 14.23 15.26 11.27
C SER A 381 15.36 15.76 12.17
N SER A 382 16.59 15.42 11.78
CA SER A 382 17.85 16.00 12.24
C SER A 382 17.91 17.51 12.00
N SER A 383 17.31 18.31 12.87
CA SER A 383 17.66 19.73 13.01
C SER A 383 18.50 19.88 14.26
N GLY A 384 19.80 20.16 14.08
CA GLY A 384 20.72 20.49 15.16
C GLY A 384 20.19 21.71 15.93
N GLY A 385 19.74 21.47 17.14
CA GLY A 385 19.31 22.47 18.10
C GLY A 385 19.62 21.96 19.50
N ASP A 386 20.50 22.67 20.18
CA ASP A 386 20.91 22.43 21.57
C ASP A 386 19.76 22.82 22.51
N GLY A 387 19.37 21.92 23.41
CA GLY A 387 18.64 22.21 24.66
C GLY A 387 17.12 22.39 24.60
N GLY A 388 16.38 21.30 24.83
CA GLY A 388 14.99 21.32 25.30
C GLY A 388 14.47 19.91 25.64
N ASP A 389 14.06 19.67 26.88
CA ASP A 389 13.31 18.48 27.32
C ASP A 389 11.86 18.52 26.77
N GLU A 390 11.68 18.62 25.44
CA GLU A 390 10.35 18.46 24.85
C GLU A 390 10.02 16.97 24.75
N GLU A 391 8.93 16.56 25.43
CA GLU A 391 8.42 15.18 25.36
C GLU A 391 8.08 14.83 23.89
N PRO A 392 8.51 13.65 23.39
CA PRO A 392 8.20 13.24 22.03
C PRO A 392 6.68 13.14 21.83
N PRO A 393 6.15 13.59 20.68
CA PRO A 393 4.70 13.63 20.44
C PRO A 393 4.10 12.23 20.51
N THR A 394 2.92 12.12 21.16
CA THR A 394 2.14 10.88 21.28
C THR A 394 0.72 11.11 20.79
N SER A 395 0.22 10.28 19.87
CA SER A 395 -1.17 10.33 19.41
C SER A 395 -2.07 9.51 20.35
N THR A 396 -3.12 10.13 20.87
CA THR A 396 -4.16 9.47 21.70
C THR A 396 -5.55 9.45 21.05
N ALA A 397 -5.66 9.99 19.83
CA ALA A 397 -6.95 10.19 19.15
C ALA A 397 -7.74 8.88 18.95
N GLY A 398 -7.05 7.79 18.59
CA GLY A 398 -7.66 6.46 18.45
C GLY A 398 -8.28 5.97 19.76
N LEU A 399 -7.54 6.07 20.88
CA LEU A 399 -8.06 5.66 22.19
C LEU A 399 -9.23 6.52 22.66
N GLU A 400 -9.23 7.83 22.37
CA GLU A 400 -10.34 8.72 22.73
C GLU A 400 -11.63 8.37 21.98
N ALA A 401 -11.52 8.06 20.68
CA ALA A 401 -12.64 7.56 19.89
C ALA A 401 -13.15 6.21 20.40
N MET A 402 -12.24 5.30 20.75
CA MET A 402 -12.59 4.00 21.34
C MET A 402 -13.29 4.17 22.69
N GLU A 403 -12.81 5.04 23.58
CA GLU A 403 -13.45 5.31 24.86
C GLU A 403 -14.87 5.83 24.69
N ALA A 404 -15.14 6.68 23.69
CA ALA A 404 -16.48 7.16 23.38
C ALA A 404 -17.42 6.00 23.02
N VAL A 405 -16.97 5.10 22.13
CA VAL A 405 -17.74 3.91 21.71
C VAL A 405 -17.97 2.95 22.88
N LEU A 406 -16.94 2.66 23.68
CA LEU A 406 -17.05 1.78 24.84
C LEU A 406 -17.98 2.37 25.91
N ARG A 407 -17.97 3.70 26.10
CA ARG A 407 -18.87 4.39 27.03
C ARG A 407 -20.33 4.30 26.58
N GLU A 408 -20.60 4.53 25.30
CA GLU A 408 -21.95 4.41 24.72
C GLU A 408 -22.51 3.00 24.88
N ARG A 409 -21.65 1.99 24.76
CA ARG A 409 -22.02 0.57 24.92
C ARG A 409 -22.02 0.08 26.38
N GLY A 410 -21.71 0.94 27.35
CA GLY A 410 -21.63 0.57 28.77
C GLY A 410 -20.46 -0.37 29.12
N LEU A 411 -19.45 -0.45 28.26
CA LEU A 411 -18.29 -1.34 28.37
C LEU A 411 -17.04 -0.65 28.97
N LEU A 412 -17.06 0.68 29.09
CA LEU A 412 -15.98 1.45 29.70
C LEU A 412 -16.00 1.33 31.24
N THR A 413 -15.59 0.17 31.75
CA THR A 413 -15.49 -0.09 33.19
C THR A 413 -14.25 0.59 33.81
N PRO A 414 -14.15 0.70 35.15
CA PRO A 414 -12.95 1.19 35.80
C PRO A 414 -11.69 0.40 35.44
N GLY A 415 -11.81 -0.91 35.24
CA GLY A 415 -10.71 -1.78 34.79
C GLY A 415 -10.23 -1.41 33.40
N VAL A 416 -11.16 -1.37 32.42
CA VAL A 416 -10.84 -0.96 31.04
C VAL A 416 -10.23 0.44 31.02
N THR A 417 -10.80 1.38 31.78
CA THR A 417 -10.28 2.77 31.88
C THR A 417 -8.85 2.81 32.42
N ALA A 418 -8.54 1.98 33.42
CA ALA A 418 -7.20 1.91 34.01
C ALA A 418 -6.17 1.38 33.00
N GLU A 419 -6.55 0.39 32.18
CA GLU A 419 -5.67 -0.18 31.16
C GLU A 419 -5.42 0.78 29.99
N LEU A 420 -6.44 1.51 29.53
CA LEU A 420 -6.25 2.56 28.53
C LEU A 420 -5.37 3.71 29.04
N ALA A 421 -5.50 4.04 30.32
CA ALA A 421 -4.60 4.99 30.96
C ALA A 421 -3.17 4.45 31.10
N ALA A 422 -2.99 3.12 31.24
CA ALA A 422 -1.68 2.49 31.22
C ALA A 422 -1.04 2.54 29.83
N GLY A 423 -1.79 2.27 28.75
CA GLY A 423 -1.30 2.41 27.38
C GLY A 423 -0.81 3.83 27.05
N ARG A 424 -1.57 4.86 27.44
CA ARG A 424 -1.13 6.26 27.29
C ARG A 424 0.14 6.60 28.08
N ARG A 425 0.40 5.92 29.20
CA ARG A 425 1.65 6.09 29.95
C ARG A 425 2.78 5.33 29.27
N TYR A 426 2.53 4.08 28.87
CA TYR A 426 3.46 3.21 28.18
C TYR A 426 4.08 3.91 26.97
N TRP A 427 3.24 4.39 26.05
CA TRP A 427 3.66 5.15 24.87
C TRP A 427 4.57 6.33 25.20
N ARG A 428 4.29 7.09 26.25
CA ARG A 428 5.18 8.20 26.65
C ARG A 428 6.50 7.71 27.25
N GLU A 429 6.43 6.69 28.10
CA GLU A 429 7.59 6.11 28.78
C GLU A 429 8.52 5.41 27.78
N GLU A 430 8.02 4.56 26.90
CA GLU A 430 8.81 3.83 25.93
C GLU A 430 9.61 4.79 25.03
N ARG A 431 8.99 5.87 24.56
CA ARG A 431 9.63 6.83 23.64
C ARG A 431 10.72 7.60 24.33
N ARG A 432 10.46 8.02 25.57
CA ARG A 432 11.47 8.67 26.40
C ARG A 432 12.66 7.73 26.61
N LEU A 433 12.42 6.46 26.95
CA LEU A 433 13.47 5.45 27.16
C LEU A 433 14.27 5.21 25.87
N CYS A 434 13.61 5.01 24.73
CA CYS A 434 14.28 4.81 23.44
C CYS A 434 15.13 6.03 23.04
N SER A 435 14.63 7.25 23.23
CA SER A 435 15.39 8.47 22.98
C SER A 435 16.63 8.58 23.88
N LEU A 436 16.52 8.22 25.16
CA LEU A 436 17.66 8.22 26.09
C LEU A 436 18.71 7.18 25.69
N MET A 437 18.30 5.96 25.37
CA MET A 437 19.18 4.90 24.89
C MET A 437 19.90 5.31 23.58
N LYS A 438 19.18 5.95 22.65
CA LYS A 438 19.72 6.47 21.39
C LYS A 438 20.79 7.55 21.59
N ARG A 439 20.69 8.38 22.64
CA ARG A 439 21.71 9.40 22.98
C ARG A 439 22.99 8.78 23.54
N HIS A 440 22.93 7.54 24.02
CA HIS A 440 24.03 6.81 24.65
C HIS A 440 24.29 5.44 24.00
N PRO A 441 24.53 5.38 22.67
CA PRO A 441 24.54 4.11 21.93
C PRO A 441 25.71 3.19 22.30
N ALA A 442 26.78 3.73 22.90
CA ALA A 442 27.89 2.97 23.45
C ALA A 442 27.70 2.80 24.97
N VAL A 443 27.43 1.56 25.37
CA VAL A 443 27.20 1.14 26.75
C VAL A 443 28.51 0.60 27.33
N PRO A 444 29.02 1.17 28.45
CA PRO A 444 30.22 0.66 29.09
C PRO A 444 29.98 -0.76 29.65
N PRO A 445 31.02 -1.60 29.84
CA PRO A 445 30.85 -2.99 30.26
C PRO A 445 30.05 -3.19 31.56
N GLN A 446 30.11 -2.23 32.48
CA GLN A 446 29.37 -2.20 33.75
C GLN A 446 27.96 -1.57 33.66
N GLY A 447 27.55 -1.12 32.47
CA GLY A 447 26.34 -0.33 32.25
C GLY A 447 26.50 1.13 32.64
N HIS A 448 25.57 1.98 32.19
CA HIS A 448 25.54 3.39 32.57
C HIS A 448 24.98 3.61 33.98
N GLY A 449 24.26 2.63 34.55
CA GLY A 449 23.53 2.80 35.79
C GLY A 449 22.63 4.04 35.73
N ALA A 450 22.73 4.93 36.72
CA ALA A 450 21.96 6.19 36.75
C ALA A 450 22.38 7.21 35.67
N ALA A 451 23.54 7.03 35.02
CA ALA A 451 24.01 7.94 33.97
C ALA A 451 23.27 7.77 32.63
N CYS A 452 22.45 6.72 32.47
CA CYS A 452 21.63 6.50 31.27
C CYS A 452 20.44 7.47 31.16
N GLY A 453 20.11 8.18 32.24
CA GLY A 453 18.98 9.11 32.29
C GLY A 453 17.64 8.47 32.65
N PHE A 454 17.61 7.15 32.92
CA PHE A 454 16.47 6.43 33.49
C PHE A 454 16.90 5.38 34.51
N THR A 455 15.94 4.90 35.29
CA THR A 455 16.11 3.93 36.38
C THR A 455 15.51 2.58 36.03
N LEU A 456 15.92 1.53 36.77
CA LEU A 456 15.29 0.22 36.66
C LEU A 456 13.78 0.27 36.93
N ALA A 457 13.33 1.14 37.85
CA ALA A 457 11.91 1.27 38.17
C ALA A 457 11.09 1.79 36.97
N GLU A 458 11.64 2.75 36.21
CA GLU A 458 11.01 3.27 35.00
C GLU A 458 10.98 2.22 33.89
N ALA A 459 12.09 1.48 33.69
CA ALA A 459 12.12 0.37 32.73
C ALA A 459 11.08 -0.71 33.08
N LEU A 460 10.96 -1.08 34.36
CA LEU A 460 9.96 -2.05 34.83
C LEU A 460 8.52 -1.54 34.72
N SER A 461 8.30 -0.23 34.90
CA SER A 461 6.99 0.42 34.69
C SER A 461 6.55 0.29 33.24
N ALA A 462 7.43 0.67 32.30
CA ALA A 462 7.16 0.55 30.87
C ALA A 462 6.94 -0.91 30.46
N SER A 463 7.83 -1.82 30.90
CA SER A 463 7.71 -3.26 30.61
C SER A 463 6.36 -3.81 31.09
N GLY A 464 5.94 -3.47 32.31
CA GLY A 464 4.67 -3.94 32.87
C GLY A 464 3.43 -3.31 32.24
N ALA A 465 3.60 -2.29 31.40
CA ALA A 465 2.52 -1.62 30.69
C ALA A 465 2.48 -1.96 29.18
N LYS A 466 3.49 -2.66 28.65
CA LYS A 466 3.64 -3.04 27.23
C LYS A 466 2.41 -3.78 26.70
N SER A 467 2.03 -4.87 27.35
CA SER A 467 0.83 -5.68 27.06
C SER A 467 -0.51 -5.08 27.55
N PHE A 468 -0.70 -3.76 27.46
CA PHE A 468 -1.96 -3.13 27.89
C PHE A 468 -3.14 -3.46 26.97
N ASP A 469 -2.88 -3.81 25.72
CA ASP A 469 -3.84 -4.30 24.73
C ASP A 469 -4.51 -5.59 25.22
N TYR A 470 -3.73 -6.63 25.55
CA TYR A 470 -4.21 -7.89 26.13
C TYR A 470 -4.90 -7.67 27.47
N ARG A 471 -4.36 -6.81 28.33
CA ARG A 471 -4.98 -6.49 29.63
C ARG A 471 -6.32 -5.76 29.46
N CYS A 472 -6.42 -4.87 28.48
CA CYS A 472 -7.65 -4.18 28.10
C CYS A 472 -8.70 -5.17 27.60
N LEU A 473 -8.33 -6.08 26.68
CA LEU A 473 -9.22 -7.12 26.17
C LEU A 473 -9.71 -8.06 27.29
N ASN A 474 -8.82 -8.46 28.20
CA ASN A 474 -9.17 -9.27 29.37
C ASN A 474 -10.14 -8.55 30.32
N ALA A 475 -9.93 -7.26 30.58
CA ALA A 475 -10.87 -6.45 31.36
C ALA A 475 -12.22 -6.27 30.64
N LEU A 476 -12.20 -6.19 29.31
CA LEU A 476 -13.38 -6.04 28.46
C LEU A 476 -14.23 -7.31 28.47
N LEU A 477 -13.64 -8.51 28.53
CA LEU A 477 -14.39 -9.77 28.64
C LEU A 477 -15.26 -9.81 29.90
N TYR A 478 -14.81 -9.26 31.03
CA TYR A 478 -15.64 -9.10 32.23
C TYR A 478 -16.85 -8.18 31.98
N ALA A 479 -16.61 -7.04 31.33
CA ALA A 479 -17.66 -6.08 30.99
C ALA A 479 -18.71 -6.70 30.05
N LEU A 480 -18.25 -7.42 29.01
CA LEU A 480 -19.10 -8.09 28.02
C LEU A 480 -19.93 -9.24 28.59
N ARG A 481 -19.45 -9.86 29.67
CA ARG A 481 -20.17 -10.93 30.39
C ARG A 481 -21.07 -10.39 31.49
N GLY A 482 -20.90 -9.13 31.89
CA GLY A 482 -21.61 -8.54 33.03
C GLY A 482 -21.24 -9.20 34.37
N VAL A 483 -20.01 -9.70 34.50
CA VAL A 483 -19.51 -10.37 35.73
C VAL A 483 -18.43 -9.53 36.41
N GLN A 484 -18.29 -9.71 37.73
CA GLN A 484 -17.26 -8.98 38.48
C GLN A 484 -15.85 -9.49 38.13
N PRO A 485 -14.86 -8.59 38.00
CA PRO A 485 -13.47 -8.98 37.75
C PRO A 485 -12.91 -9.90 38.85
N ASP A 486 -12.32 -11.02 38.45
CA ASP A 486 -11.49 -11.83 39.34
C ASP A 486 -10.08 -11.24 39.40
N ALA A 487 -9.76 -10.63 40.54
CA ALA A 487 -8.46 -10.00 40.76
C ALA A 487 -7.30 -11.00 40.71
N ALA A 488 -7.50 -12.26 41.12
CA ALA A 488 -6.45 -13.26 41.07
C ALA A 488 -6.16 -13.69 39.63
N LEU A 489 -7.20 -13.84 38.80
CA LEU A 489 -7.02 -14.15 37.37
C LEU A 489 -6.37 -12.98 36.63
N LEU A 490 -6.85 -11.75 36.82
CA LEU A 490 -6.28 -10.58 36.14
C LEU A 490 -4.80 -10.35 36.52
N GLU A 491 -4.46 -10.56 37.79
CA GLU A 491 -3.06 -10.48 38.23
C GLU A 491 -2.21 -11.62 37.67
N PHE A 492 -2.74 -12.85 37.61
CA PHE A 492 -2.08 -13.97 36.95
C PHE A 492 -1.77 -13.64 35.48
N LEU A 493 -2.78 -13.18 34.73
CA LEU A 493 -2.65 -12.84 33.32
C LEU A 493 -1.64 -11.71 33.11
N ARG A 494 -1.65 -10.68 33.97
CA ARG A 494 -0.67 -9.59 33.91
C ARG A 494 0.77 -10.08 34.04
N ILE A 495 1.03 -11.05 34.90
CA ILE A 495 2.37 -11.65 35.08
C ILE A 495 2.71 -12.60 33.92
N ASP A 496 1.70 -13.34 33.43
CA ASP A 496 1.84 -14.24 32.28
C ASP A 496 2.23 -13.47 31.02
N GLU A 497 1.51 -12.40 30.68
CA GLU A 497 1.82 -11.52 29.54
C GLU A 497 3.19 -10.89 29.65
N LEU A 498 3.57 -10.40 30.84
CA LEU A 498 4.90 -9.82 31.01
C LEU A 498 6.02 -10.85 30.76
N LEU A 499 5.80 -12.13 31.04
CA LEU A 499 6.76 -13.16 30.69
C LEU A 499 6.77 -13.42 29.17
N VAL A 500 5.62 -13.40 28.51
CA VAL A 500 5.53 -13.48 27.04
C VAL A 500 6.28 -12.31 26.39
N ASP A 501 6.01 -11.07 26.82
CA ASP A 501 6.69 -9.85 26.38
C ASP A 501 8.22 -9.95 26.54
N ILE A 502 8.70 -10.52 27.65
CA ILE A 502 10.14 -10.75 27.85
C ILE A 502 10.66 -11.81 26.88
N GLY A 503 9.88 -12.84 26.57
CA GLY A 503 10.25 -13.90 25.64
C GLY A 503 10.43 -13.35 24.22
N ASP A 504 9.44 -12.60 23.76
CA ASP A 504 9.44 -11.97 22.44
C ASP A 504 10.58 -10.97 22.32
N ASP A 505 10.82 -10.12 23.33
CA ASP A 505 11.94 -9.17 23.33
C ASP A 505 13.32 -9.85 23.34
N LEU A 506 13.43 -11.07 23.85
CA LEU A 506 14.70 -11.82 23.78
C LEU A 506 14.93 -12.40 22.38
N LEU A 507 13.86 -12.75 21.67
CA LEU A 507 13.94 -13.23 20.29
C LEU A 507 14.21 -12.07 19.33
N ASP A 508 13.52 -10.94 19.50
CA ASP A 508 13.58 -9.79 18.59
C ASP A 508 14.70 -8.79 18.95
N TYR A 509 15.53 -9.09 19.95
CA TYR A 509 16.52 -8.17 20.52
C TYR A 509 17.44 -7.48 19.49
N GLU A 510 17.94 -8.24 18.51
CA GLU A 510 18.85 -7.71 17.49
C GLU A 510 18.10 -6.85 16.46
N ASP A 511 16.92 -7.29 16.05
CA ASP A 511 16.04 -6.58 15.11
C ASP A 511 15.58 -5.25 15.71
N ASP A 512 15.17 -5.27 16.98
CA ASP A 512 14.77 -4.10 17.74
C ASP A 512 15.88 -3.06 17.86
N ILE A 513 17.14 -3.46 17.91
CA ILE A 513 18.27 -2.51 17.90
C ILE A 513 18.40 -1.83 16.55
N THR A 514 18.15 -2.54 15.46
CA THR A 514 18.34 -2.06 14.08
C THR A 514 17.16 -1.25 13.53
N ALA A 515 15.96 -1.42 14.10
CA ALA A 515 14.76 -0.70 13.70
C ALA A 515 14.89 0.85 13.76
N GLY A 516 14.36 1.56 12.76
CA GLY A 516 14.04 3.00 12.84
C GLY A 516 15.21 3.97 13.14
N GLY A 517 16.43 3.68 12.68
CA GLY A 517 17.59 4.59 12.82
C GLY A 517 17.95 4.96 14.27
N GLY A 518 17.51 4.16 15.25
CA GLY A 518 17.63 4.44 16.67
C GLY A 518 17.16 3.33 17.63
N GLY A 519 16.59 2.24 17.11
CA GLY A 519 16.08 1.07 17.81
C GLY A 519 14.74 1.29 18.53
N SER A 520 13.89 0.25 18.57
CA SER A 520 12.60 0.16 19.29
C SER A 520 12.77 -0.13 20.79
N PHE A 521 11.66 -0.10 21.53
CA PHE A 521 11.65 -0.43 22.95
C PHE A 521 11.82 -1.93 23.16
N ASN A 522 12.82 -2.32 23.94
CA ASN A 522 13.12 -3.71 24.24
C ASN A 522 13.59 -3.85 25.70
N ILE A 523 13.04 -4.83 26.41
CA ILE A 523 13.29 -5.05 27.85
C ILE A 523 14.76 -5.39 28.10
N LEU A 524 15.35 -6.30 27.32
CA LEU A 524 16.77 -6.63 27.46
C LEU A 524 17.63 -5.42 27.13
N ARG A 525 17.29 -4.65 26.09
CA ARG A 525 18.00 -3.41 25.74
C ARG A 525 18.05 -2.43 26.91
N CYS A 526 16.92 -2.20 27.60
CA CYS A 526 16.90 -1.36 28.81
C CYS A 526 17.84 -1.90 29.91
N TYR A 527 17.85 -3.22 30.13
CA TYR A 527 18.75 -3.85 31.10
C TYR A 527 20.22 -3.71 30.70
N VAL A 528 20.55 -3.82 29.42
CA VAL A 528 21.91 -3.63 28.89
C VAL A 528 22.39 -2.22 29.17
N HIS A 529 21.57 -1.21 28.88
CA HIS A 529 21.91 0.17 29.20
C HIS A 529 22.16 0.42 30.69
N LEU A 530 21.42 -0.26 31.57
CA LEU A 530 21.56 -0.12 33.03
C LEU A 530 22.74 -0.93 33.61
N PHE A 531 22.99 -2.15 33.13
CA PHE A 531 23.89 -3.13 33.78
C PHE A 531 25.03 -3.64 32.87
N GLY A 532 25.08 -3.23 31.60
CA GLY A 532 26.09 -3.63 30.64
C GLY A 532 26.11 -5.14 30.43
N ARG A 533 27.28 -5.75 30.57
CA ARG A 533 27.48 -7.21 30.35
C ARG A 533 26.71 -8.08 31.34
N ASP A 534 26.36 -7.55 32.51
CA ASP A 534 25.64 -8.29 33.55
C ASP A 534 24.12 -8.25 33.35
N ALA A 535 23.62 -7.54 32.33
CA ALA A 535 22.20 -7.42 32.03
C ALA A 535 21.44 -8.77 31.96
N PRO A 536 21.96 -9.83 31.28
CA PRO A 536 21.30 -11.13 31.26
C PRO A 536 21.13 -11.74 32.66
N LEU A 537 22.08 -11.53 33.57
CA LEU A 537 22.00 -12.02 34.95
C LEU A 537 20.89 -11.29 35.74
N HIS A 538 20.79 -9.97 35.57
CA HIS A 538 19.76 -9.17 36.20
C HIS A 538 18.37 -9.50 35.67
N LEU A 539 18.22 -9.70 34.36
CA LEU A 539 16.96 -10.09 33.73
C LEU A 539 16.56 -11.52 34.13
N ALA A 540 17.49 -12.47 34.13
CA ALA A 540 17.23 -13.85 34.57
C ALA A 540 16.73 -13.92 36.03
N ARG A 541 17.28 -13.09 36.93
CA ARG A 541 16.75 -12.99 38.31
C ARG A 541 15.32 -12.46 38.34
N ARG A 542 15.00 -11.49 37.49
CA ARG A 542 13.64 -10.93 37.40
C ARG A 542 12.66 -11.96 36.85
N ILE A 543 13.03 -12.67 35.79
CA ILE A 543 12.26 -13.77 35.23
C ILE A 543 11.96 -14.80 36.32
N GLY A 544 12.97 -15.27 37.07
CA GLY A 544 12.74 -16.24 38.16
C GLY A 544 11.80 -15.74 39.26
N GLN A 545 11.77 -14.43 39.54
CA GLN A 545 10.79 -13.83 40.47
C GLN A 545 9.37 -13.84 39.88
N LEU A 546 9.24 -13.49 38.60
CA LEU A 546 7.96 -13.47 37.89
C LEU A 546 7.40 -14.89 37.73
N GLU A 547 8.23 -15.88 37.40
CA GLU A 547 7.82 -17.29 37.32
C GLU A 547 7.34 -17.82 38.68
N ALA A 548 8.05 -17.49 39.77
CA ALA A 548 7.63 -17.88 41.11
C ALA A 548 6.28 -17.24 41.51
N GLU A 549 6.07 -15.99 41.13
CA GLU A 549 4.82 -15.28 41.36
C GLU A 549 3.66 -15.83 40.51
N ARG A 550 3.92 -16.08 39.22
CA ARG A 550 3.00 -16.74 38.29
C ARG A 550 2.52 -18.08 38.83
N GLU A 551 3.45 -18.92 39.29
CA GLU A 551 3.14 -20.23 39.87
C GLU A 551 2.35 -20.11 41.19
N ARG A 552 2.64 -19.09 42.01
CA ARG A 552 1.86 -18.80 43.22
C ARG A 552 0.41 -18.42 42.88
N LEU A 553 0.22 -17.55 41.88
CA LEU A 553 -1.09 -17.10 41.42
C LEU A 553 -1.87 -18.23 40.75
N LEU A 554 -1.20 -19.06 39.94
CA LEU A 554 -1.82 -20.22 39.29
C LEU A 554 -2.46 -21.18 40.30
N ARG A 555 -1.82 -21.41 41.46
CA ARG A 555 -2.33 -22.31 42.50
C ARG A 555 -3.63 -21.85 43.15
N VAL A 556 -3.93 -20.55 43.12
CA VAL A 556 -5.17 -20.01 43.70
C VAL A 556 -6.31 -19.93 42.69
N LEU A 557 -6.04 -20.16 41.40
CA LEU A 557 -7.06 -20.20 40.36
C LEU A 557 -7.92 -21.48 40.44
N PRO A 558 -9.18 -21.46 39.98
CA PRO A 558 -9.99 -22.65 39.77
C PRO A 558 -9.28 -23.81 39.04
N PRO A 559 -9.53 -25.09 39.39
CA PRO A 559 -8.87 -26.24 38.77
C PRO A 559 -8.99 -26.32 37.24
N ALA A 560 -10.10 -25.86 36.67
CA ALA A 560 -10.30 -25.83 35.22
C ALA A 560 -9.34 -24.85 34.52
N GLN A 561 -9.12 -23.67 35.12
CA GLN A 561 -8.17 -22.68 34.61
C GLN A 561 -6.74 -23.20 34.77
N GLN A 562 -6.41 -23.81 35.90
CA GLN A 562 -5.10 -24.44 36.12
C GLN A 562 -4.79 -25.51 35.06
N ALA A 563 -5.76 -26.37 34.76
CA ALA A 563 -5.62 -27.41 33.74
C ALA A 563 -5.41 -26.81 32.34
N HIS A 564 -6.12 -25.74 32.00
CA HIS A 564 -5.95 -25.03 30.74
C HIS A 564 -4.54 -24.44 30.58
N VAL A 565 -4.05 -23.71 31.59
CA VAL A 565 -2.70 -23.13 31.59
C VAL A 565 -1.64 -24.23 31.41
N ARG A 566 -1.73 -25.32 32.18
CA ARG A 566 -0.78 -26.43 32.11
C ARG A 566 -0.81 -27.13 30.75
N ARG A 567 -2.00 -27.31 30.17
CA ARG A 567 -2.14 -27.90 28.83
C ARG A 567 -1.45 -27.04 27.79
N ARG A 568 -1.65 -25.72 27.80
CA ARG A 568 -0.95 -24.81 26.88
C ARG A 568 0.56 -24.84 27.06
N GLN A 569 1.06 -24.95 28.29
CA GLN A 569 2.50 -25.10 28.53
C GLN A 569 3.08 -26.37 27.91
N VAL A 570 2.32 -27.47 27.91
CA VAL A 570 2.71 -28.73 27.25
C VAL A 570 2.63 -28.59 25.74
N ASP A 571 1.55 -28.01 25.21
CA ASP A 571 1.35 -27.81 23.78
C ASP A 571 2.45 -26.88 23.20
N ALA A 572 2.84 -25.84 23.94
CA ALA A 572 3.95 -24.93 23.58
C ALA A 572 5.34 -25.57 23.70
N ALA A 573 5.51 -26.61 24.53
CA ALA A 573 6.78 -27.31 24.69
C ALA A 573 7.03 -28.41 23.62
N GLY A 574 6.02 -28.75 22.80
CA GLY A 574 6.14 -29.73 21.71
C GLY A 574 6.62 -31.13 22.15
N GLU A 575 7.37 -31.82 21.28
CA GLU A 575 7.94 -33.16 21.55
C GLU A 575 9.06 -33.19 22.61
N GLU A 576 9.52 -32.02 23.09
CA GLU A 576 10.70 -31.90 23.97
C GLU A 576 10.39 -32.09 25.47
N GLY A 577 9.10 -32.18 25.86
CA GLY A 577 8.65 -32.54 27.21
C GLY A 577 8.69 -31.41 28.26
N GLU A 578 8.11 -31.66 29.45
CA GLU A 578 8.08 -30.72 30.59
C GLU A 578 9.51 -30.30 30.99
N GLY A 579 9.94 -29.12 30.53
CA GLY A 579 11.28 -28.56 30.79
C GLY A 579 11.97 -27.88 29.60
N ALA A 580 11.35 -27.86 28.41
CA ALA A 580 11.94 -27.37 27.17
C ALA A 580 11.96 -25.82 27.00
N LEU A 581 11.10 -25.08 27.70
CA LEU A 581 11.12 -23.60 27.69
C LEU A 581 12.28 -23.06 28.54
N ARG A 582 13.51 -23.17 28.03
CA ARG A 582 14.67 -22.48 28.60
C ARG A 582 14.81 -21.12 27.95
N TRP A 583 14.73 -20.06 28.75
CA TRP A 583 15.08 -18.70 28.34
C TRP A 583 16.46 -18.69 27.68
N GLN A 584 16.50 -18.35 26.40
CA GLN A 584 17.75 -18.14 25.67
C GLN A 584 18.07 -16.66 25.70
N MET A 585 19.15 -16.29 26.39
CA MET A 585 19.60 -14.90 26.45
C MET A 585 20.49 -14.64 25.23
N PRO A 586 20.14 -13.69 24.35
CA PRO A 586 20.96 -13.34 23.20
C PRO A 586 22.26 -12.67 23.65
N ALA A 587 23.21 -12.54 22.72
CA ALA A 587 24.47 -11.87 22.98
C ALA A 587 24.21 -10.36 23.19
N VAL A 588 24.73 -9.81 24.29
CA VAL A 588 24.54 -8.39 24.61
C VAL A 588 25.26 -7.48 23.61
N VAL A 589 24.53 -6.52 23.05
CA VAL A 589 25.08 -5.46 22.19
C VAL A 589 25.46 -4.26 23.04
N LEU A 590 26.77 -4.00 23.17
CA LEU A 590 27.29 -2.86 23.94
C LEU A 590 27.54 -1.60 23.08
N ASP A 591 27.58 -1.73 21.76
CA ASP A 591 27.73 -0.60 20.84
C ASP A 591 26.70 -0.73 19.74
N GLU A 592 25.55 -0.07 19.93
CA GLU A 592 24.45 -0.12 18.98
C GLU A 592 24.79 0.57 17.66
N THR A 593 25.70 1.55 17.66
CA THR A 593 26.12 2.24 16.42
C THR A 593 26.94 1.30 15.56
N ALA A 594 27.93 0.63 16.17
CA ALA A 594 28.76 -0.34 15.46
C ALA A 594 27.94 -1.55 14.99
N PHE A 595 27.00 -2.03 15.81
CA PHE A 595 26.10 -3.12 15.44
C PHE A 595 25.24 -2.76 14.22
N ARG A 596 24.60 -1.59 14.23
CA ARG A 596 23.84 -1.10 13.06
C ARG A 596 24.71 -0.95 11.81
N ALA A 597 25.94 -0.46 11.94
CA ALA A 597 26.85 -0.31 10.80
C ALA A 597 27.26 -1.66 10.17
N GLN A 598 27.25 -2.74 10.94
CA GLN A 598 27.60 -4.08 10.46
C GLN A 598 26.44 -4.76 9.70
N TYR A 599 25.20 -4.38 9.99
CA TYR A 599 23.98 -5.01 9.43
C TYR A 599 23.10 -4.06 8.61
N GLY A 600 23.45 -2.78 8.53
CA GLY A 600 22.63 -1.72 7.90
C GLY A 600 23.08 -1.26 6.51
N ASP A 601 23.96 -2.01 5.83
CA ASP A 601 24.52 -1.63 4.51
C ASP A 601 24.20 -2.66 3.38
N ASP A 602 23.11 -3.42 3.52
CA ASP A 602 22.51 -4.14 2.39
C ASP A 602 21.50 -3.21 1.70
N GLY A 603 22.04 -2.24 0.93
CA GLY A 603 21.25 -1.25 0.21
C GLY A 603 22.05 -0.47 -0.83
N SER A 604 22.65 -1.19 -1.80
CA SER A 604 23.18 -0.62 -3.05
C SER A 604 22.25 -0.90 -4.23
#